data_AF-A0A4Q1A630-F1
#
_entry.id   AF-A0A4Q1A630-F1
#
_cell.length_a   1.000
_cell.length_b   1.000
_cell.length_c   1.000
_cell.angle_alpha   90.00
_cell.angle_beta   90.00
_cell.angle_gamma   90.00
#
_symmetry.space_group_name_H-M   'P 1'
#
loop_
_entity.id
_entity.type
_entity.pdbx_description
1 polymer ?
#
loop_
_entity_poly.entity_id
_entity_poly.type
_entity_poly.pdbx_seq_one_letter_code
_entity_poly.pdbx_strand_id
1 'polypeptide(L)'
;MESIKSKSYLAIILIVLILSSCTKREDKMKIIAYGTPEFEEFVKKAPINLEKAWDLQLKYYEENGEKIIGSPLFFIINDKYIFTPYYNPKIPEVKLSGVSIDSQTGEATYVNMKDKLKPKSQFGWRKTKE
;
A
#
# COMPACT_ATOMS: atom_id res chain seq x y z
N MET A 1 41.88 -3.72 40.46
CA MET A 1 40.57 -4.20 39.98
C MET A 1 40.12 -3.28 38.84
N GLU A 2 40.79 -3.33 37.68
CA GLU A 2 40.61 -2.33 36.59
C GLU A 2 40.29 -2.95 35.22
N SER A 3 39.95 -4.24 35.15
CA SER A 3 39.69 -4.92 33.87
C SER A 3 38.20 -4.91 33.45
N ILE A 4 37.28 -4.55 34.34
CA ILE A 4 35.83 -4.72 34.12
C ILE A 4 35.20 -3.50 33.43
N LYS A 5 35.73 -2.28 33.64
CA LYS A 5 35.16 -1.05 33.06
C LYS A 5 35.38 -0.92 31.54
N SER A 6 36.45 -1.49 30.98
CA SER A 6 36.76 -1.33 29.55
C SER A 6 35.87 -2.19 28.64
N LYS A 7 35.51 -3.40 29.09
CA LYS A 7 34.64 -4.31 28.32
C LYS A 7 33.22 -3.78 28.17
N SER A 8 32.68 -3.15 29.21
CA SER A 8 31.33 -2.56 29.18
C SER A 8 31.26 -1.34 28.24
N TYR A 9 32.32 -0.55 28.17
CA TYR A 9 32.37 0.63 27.29
C TYR A 9 32.42 0.24 25.81
N LEU A 10 33.18 -0.81 25.49
CA LEU A 10 33.28 -1.37 24.15
C LEU A 10 31.93 -1.94 23.66
N ALA A 11 31.17 -2.58 24.56
CA ALA A 11 29.82 -3.06 24.26
C ALA A 11 28.84 -1.90 23.96
N ILE A 12 28.91 -0.81 24.71
CA ILE A 12 28.06 0.37 24.51
C ILE A 12 28.37 1.05 23.17
N ILE A 13 29.65 1.21 22.81
CA ILE A 13 30.05 1.78 21.52
C ILE A 13 29.59 0.90 20.35
N LEU A 14 29.67 -0.43 20.50
CA LEU A 14 29.17 -1.38 19.49
C LEU A 14 27.66 -1.23 19.27
N ILE A 15 26.88 -1.09 20.35
CA ILE A 15 25.42 -0.90 20.29
C ILE A 15 25.06 0.42 19.59
N VAL A 16 25.79 1.50 19.89
CA VAL A 16 25.57 2.81 19.25
C VAL A 16 25.90 2.77 17.74
N LEU A 17 26.94 2.03 17.34
CA LEU A 17 27.28 1.84 15.93
C LEU A 17 26.25 1.00 15.17
N ILE A 18 25.68 -0.03 15.80
CA ILE A 18 24.62 -0.86 15.20
C ILE A 18 23.34 -0.03 14.98
N LEU A 19 22.98 0.85 15.92
CA LEU A 19 21.83 1.75 15.79
C LEU A 19 22.02 2.85 14.75
N SER A 20 23.28 3.26 14.51
CA SER A 20 23.63 4.30 13.53
C SER A 20 23.63 3.79 12.08
N SER A 21 23.62 2.46 11.89
CA SER A 21 23.65 1.84 10.56
C SER A 21 22.26 1.58 9.97
N CYS A 22 21.22 2.25 10.49
CA CYS A 22 19.93 2.37 9.82
C CYS A 22 20.09 3.31 8.61
N THR A 23 20.79 2.84 7.59
CA THR A 23 20.82 3.47 6.28
C THR A 23 19.38 3.56 5.82
N LYS A 24 18.89 4.77 5.55
CA LYS A 24 17.63 4.98 4.85
C LYS A 24 17.79 4.33 3.48
N ARG A 25 17.43 3.05 3.36
CA ARG A 25 17.05 2.49 2.08
C ARG A 25 15.92 3.39 1.60
N GLU A 26 16.13 4.06 0.47
CA GLU A 26 14.99 4.42 -0.36
C GLU A 26 14.31 3.10 -0.71
N ASP A 27 13.35 2.69 0.11
CA ASP A 27 12.51 1.55 -0.19
C ASP A 27 11.80 1.89 -1.49
N LYS A 28 12.30 1.31 -2.59
CA LYS A 28 11.70 1.46 -3.90
C LYS A 28 10.23 1.09 -3.76
N MET A 29 9.37 2.04 -4.11
CA MET A 29 7.93 1.88 -4.10
C MET A 29 7.56 0.58 -4.82
N LYS A 30 7.03 -0.39 -4.07
CA LYS A 30 6.63 -1.69 -4.60
C LYS A 30 5.26 -1.55 -5.22
N ILE A 31 5.20 -1.67 -6.54
CA ILE A 31 3.97 -1.53 -7.32
C ILE A 31 3.62 -2.89 -7.91
N ILE A 32 2.40 -3.36 -7.66
CA ILE A 32 1.84 -4.57 -8.25
C ILE A 32 0.61 -4.16 -9.05
N ALA A 33 0.59 -4.46 -10.35
CA ALA A 33 -0.49 -4.08 -11.24
C ALA A 33 -1.59 -5.14 -11.30
N TYR A 34 -2.85 -4.71 -11.34
CA TYR A 34 -3.98 -5.60 -11.56
C TYR A 34 -3.84 -6.40 -12.87
N GLY A 35 -4.24 -7.67 -12.83
CA GLY A 35 -4.22 -8.60 -13.96
C GLY A 35 -2.86 -9.27 -14.20
N THR A 36 -1.92 -9.18 -13.26
CA THR A 36 -0.64 -9.90 -13.34
C THR A 36 -0.58 -11.07 -12.35
N PRO A 37 0.27 -12.09 -12.58
CA PRO A 37 0.45 -13.19 -11.64
C PRO A 37 0.85 -12.74 -10.22
N GLU A 38 1.66 -11.69 -10.11
CA GLU A 38 2.07 -11.14 -8.81
C GLU A 38 0.90 -10.54 -8.04
N PHE A 39 -0.08 -9.96 -8.74
CA PHE A 39 -1.32 -9.50 -8.13
C PHE A 39 -2.11 -10.68 -7.56
N GLU A 40 -2.31 -11.73 -8.36
CA GLU A 40 -3.02 -12.93 -7.94
C GLU A 40 -2.35 -13.63 -6.75
N GLU A 41 -1.02 -13.69 -6.74
CA GLU A 41 -0.28 -14.24 -5.61
C GLU A 41 -0.40 -13.37 -4.36
N PHE A 42 -0.36 -12.05 -4.51
CA PHE A 42 -0.49 -11.13 -3.40
C PHE A 42 -1.85 -11.27 -2.72
N VAL A 43 -2.93 -11.21 -3.50
CA VAL A 43 -4.30 -11.20 -2.96
C VAL A 43 -4.67 -12.53 -2.30
N LYS A 44 -4.05 -13.64 -2.70
CA LYS A 44 -4.19 -14.96 -2.04
C LYS A 44 -3.55 -15.01 -0.66
N LYS A 45 -2.50 -14.22 -0.43
CA LYS A 45 -1.70 -14.22 0.81
C LYS A 45 -2.11 -13.09 1.76
N ALA A 46 -2.74 -12.04 1.26
CA ALA A 46 -3.12 -10.87 2.04
C ALA A 46 -4.19 -11.22 3.11
N PRO A 47 -3.99 -10.82 4.37
CA PRO A 47 -5.00 -10.99 5.43
C PRO A 47 -6.34 -10.31 5.11
N ILE A 48 -6.29 -9.13 4.49
CA ILE A 48 -7.46 -8.43 3.99
C ILE A 48 -7.60 -8.77 2.50
N ASN A 49 -8.62 -9.56 2.16
CA ASN A 49 -8.90 -9.90 0.77
C ASN A 49 -9.54 -8.72 0.00
N LEU A 50 -9.66 -8.87 -1.31
CA LEU A 50 -10.20 -7.82 -2.19
C LEU A 50 -11.64 -7.43 -1.88
N GLU A 51 -12.50 -8.38 -1.53
CA GLU A 51 -13.90 -8.09 -1.18
C GLU A 51 -14.02 -7.27 0.10
N LYS A 52 -13.28 -7.66 1.14
CA LYS A 52 -13.23 -6.90 2.39
C LYS A 52 -12.64 -5.51 2.16
N ALA A 53 -11.59 -5.40 1.36
CA ALA A 53 -11.01 -4.10 0.99
C ALA A 53 -12.01 -3.24 0.20
N TRP A 54 -12.82 -3.85 -0.68
CA TRP A 54 -13.90 -3.17 -1.39
C TRP A 54 -14.94 -2.62 -0.43
N ASP A 55 -15.41 -3.44 0.52
CA ASP A 55 -16.42 -2.99 1.48
C ASP A 55 -15.87 -1.89 2.40
N LEU A 56 -14.58 -1.95 2.76
CA LEU A 56 -13.90 -0.90 3.53
C LEU A 56 -13.81 0.43 2.79
N GLN A 57 -13.54 0.46 1.48
CA GLN A 57 -13.54 1.74 0.75
C GLN A 57 -14.93 2.36 0.67
N LEU A 58 -15.99 1.55 0.53
CA LEU A 58 -17.36 2.03 0.49
C LEU A 58 -17.73 2.67 1.83
N LYS A 59 -17.40 1.97 2.92
CA LYS A 59 -17.58 2.48 4.27
C LYS A 59 -16.81 3.79 4.50
N TYR A 60 -15.56 3.89 4.04
CA TYR A 60 -14.78 5.12 4.14
C TYR A 60 -15.50 6.29 3.46
N TYR A 61 -16.00 6.11 2.23
CA TYR A 61 -16.72 7.17 1.52
C TYR A 61 -18.03 7.55 2.21
N GLU A 62 -18.78 6.56 2.70
CA GLU A 62 -20.03 6.79 3.44
C GLU A 62 -19.80 7.62 4.71
N GLU A 63 -18.79 7.27 5.51
CA GLU A 63 -18.41 7.99 6.73
C GLU A 63 -17.93 9.42 6.45
N ASN A 64 -17.40 9.68 5.26
CA ASN A 64 -16.96 11.00 4.81
C ASN A 64 -18.03 11.77 4.00
N GLY A 65 -19.26 11.25 3.92
CA GLY A 65 -20.38 11.91 3.24
C GLY A 65 -20.31 11.90 1.71
N GLU A 66 -19.44 11.09 1.13
CA GLU A 66 -19.29 10.93 -0.31
C GLU A 66 -20.17 9.78 -0.83
N LYS A 67 -21.05 10.07 -1.80
CA LYS A 67 -21.86 9.04 -2.47
C LYS A 67 -21.09 8.43 -3.65
N ILE A 68 -20.10 7.58 -3.36
CA ILE A 68 -19.33 6.85 -4.39
C ILE A 68 -19.76 5.38 -4.41
N ILE A 69 -19.99 4.83 -5.61
CA ILE A 69 -20.44 3.44 -5.83
C ILE A 69 -19.26 2.42 -5.70
N GLY A 70 -18.11 2.89 -5.26
CA GLY A 70 -16.84 2.18 -5.24
C GLY A 70 -15.97 2.54 -6.44
N SER A 71 -14.68 2.67 -6.17
CA SER A 71 -13.66 2.98 -7.14
C SER A 71 -12.93 1.71 -7.57
N PRO A 72 -12.56 1.54 -8.85
CA PRO A 72 -11.78 0.40 -9.29
C PRO A 72 -10.36 0.41 -8.69
N LEU A 73 -9.81 -0.80 -8.52
CA LEU A 73 -8.44 -1.05 -8.10
C LEU A 73 -7.56 -1.38 -9.30
N PHE A 74 -6.51 -0.58 -9.52
CA PHE A 74 -5.54 -0.83 -10.59
C PHE A 74 -4.17 -1.27 -10.07
N PHE A 75 -3.82 -0.85 -8.86
CA PHE A 75 -2.50 -1.10 -8.28
C PHE A 75 -2.58 -1.40 -6.79
N ILE A 76 -1.70 -2.30 -6.36
CA ILE A 76 -1.28 -2.41 -4.97
C ILE A 76 0.06 -1.69 -4.84
N ILE A 77 0.17 -0.80 -3.88
CA ILE A 77 1.36 0.01 -3.64
C ILE A 77 1.80 -0.18 -2.20
N ASN A 78 3.02 -0.66 -1.99
CA ASN A 78 3.57 -0.93 -0.66
C ASN A 78 2.57 -1.72 0.20
N ASP A 79 2.03 -2.79 -0.39
CA ASP A 79 1.06 -3.69 0.22
C ASP A 79 -0.28 -3.02 0.61
N LYS A 80 -0.64 -1.88 -0.02
CA LYS A 80 -1.93 -1.20 0.12
C LYS A 80 -2.73 -1.22 -1.17
N TYR A 81 -4.02 -1.54 -1.07
CA TYR A 81 -4.97 -1.45 -2.18
C TYR A 81 -5.32 0.00 -2.45
N ILE A 82 -5.03 0.51 -3.65
CA ILE A 82 -5.33 1.91 -4.02
C ILE A 82 -6.54 1.96 -4.95
N PHE A 83 -7.71 2.24 -4.37
CA PHE A 83 -8.97 2.42 -5.07
C PHE A 83 -9.11 3.87 -5.53
N THR A 84 -9.20 4.09 -6.85
CA THR A 84 -9.13 5.43 -7.44
C THR A 84 -10.35 5.74 -8.31
N PRO A 85 -11.08 6.82 -8.02
CA PRO A 85 -12.20 7.25 -8.85
C PRO A 85 -11.73 7.95 -10.13
N TYR A 86 -10.44 8.31 -10.21
CA TYR A 86 -9.89 9.14 -11.27
C TYR A 86 -9.21 8.29 -12.34
N TYR A 87 -10.03 7.55 -13.10
CA TYR A 87 -9.63 6.79 -14.28
C TYR A 87 -10.35 7.32 -15.52
N ASN A 88 -9.59 7.53 -16.61
CA ASN A 88 -10.15 7.86 -17.91
C ASN A 88 -9.96 6.68 -18.86
N PRO A 89 -11.02 6.00 -19.32
CA PRO A 89 -10.87 4.84 -20.20
C PRO A 89 -10.22 5.11 -21.55
N LYS A 90 -10.16 6.38 -21.97
CA LYS A 90 -9.50 6.79 -23.21
C LYS A 90 -8.00 7.06 -23.05
N ILE A 91 -7.53 7.28 -21.82
CA ILE A 91 -6.14 7.58 -21.51
C ILE A 91 -5.66 6.52 -20.53
N PRO A 92 -4.72 5.64 -20.88
CA PRO A 92 -4.28 4.54 -20.03
C PRO A 92 -3.36 5.06 -18.92
N GLU A 93 -3.80 6.06 -18.17
CA GLU A 93 -3.13 6.63 -17.00
C GLU A 93 -4.15 6.73 -15.88
N VAL A 94 -3.77 6.21 -14.74
CA VAL A 94 -4.57 6.19 -13.53
C VAL A 94 -3.86 7.05 -12.51
N LYS A 95 -4.57 8.03 -11.92
CA LYS A 95 -4.04 8.79 -10.81
C LYS A 95 -4.00 7.91 -9.57
N LEU A 96 -2.88 7.97 -8.84
CA LEU A 96 -2.69 7.27 -7.57
C LEU A 96 -3.31 8.07 -6.41
N SER A 97 -4.56 8.46 -6.57
CA SER A 97 -5.33 9.26 -5.62
C SER A 97 -6.68 8.60 -5.37
N GLY A 98 -7.04 8.42 -4.11
CA GLY A 98 -8.28 7.77 -3.71
C GLY A 98 -8.13 7.05 -2.38
N VAL A 99 -9.01 6.09 -2.11
CA VAL A 99 -8.99 5.34 -0.86
C VAL A 99 -7.91 4.28 -0.91
N SER A 100 -7.03 4.32 0.08
CA SER A 100 -5.97 3.36 0.33
C SER A 100 -6.37 2.45 1.49
N ILE A 101 -6.45 1.15 1.24
CA ILE A 101 -6.70 0.13 2.27
C ILE A 101 -5.43 -0.66 2.51
N ASP A 102 -4.96 -0.68 3.75
CA ASP A 102 -3.83 -1.52 4.15
C ASP A 102 -4.21 -3.02 4.06
N SER A 103 -3.45 -3.81 3.31
CA SER A 103 -3.77 -5.24 3.11
C SER A 103 -3.55 -6.11 4.36
N GLN A 104 -2.80 -5.62 5.34
CA GLN A 104 -2.49 -6.33 6.58
C GLN A 104 -3.47 -5.95 7.69
N THR A 105 -3.73 -4.66 7.87
CA THR A 105 -4.53 -4.15 8.99
C THR A 105 -5.98 -3.83 8.61
N GLY A 106 -6.25 -3.53 7.34
CA GLY A 106 -7.54 -3.03 6.88
C GLY A 106 -7.77 -1.56 7.20
N GLU A 107 -6.74 -0.83 7.65
CA GLU A 107 -6.82 0.61 7.87
C GLU A 107 -7.13 1.33 6.55
N ALA A 108 -8.17 2.16 6.58
CA ALA A 108 -8.63 2.94 5.44
C ALA A 108 -8.18 4.39 5.58
N THR A 109 -7.50 4.91 4.56
CA THR A 109 -7.01 6.29 4.50
C THR A 109 -7.22 6.87 3.10
N TYR A 110 -7.23 8.19 2.97
CA TYR A 110 -7.19 8.82 1.64
C TYR A 110 -5.75 9.17 1.27
N VAL A 111 -5.32 8.77 0.08
CA VAL A 111 -4.02 9.14 -0.49
C VAL A 111 -4.22 10.07 -1.67
N ASN A 112 -3.34 11.06 -1.81
CA ASN A 112 -3.32 11.98 -2.94
C ASN A 112 -1.91 12.07 -3.51
N MET A 113 -1.50 11.03 -4.23
CA MET A 113 -0.21 11.03 -4.92
C MET A 113 -0.34 11.79 -6.24
N LYS A 114 0.68 12.61 -6.54
CA LYS A 114 0.73 13.36 -7.82
C LYS A 114 1.01 12.45 -9.01
N ASP A 115 1.61 11.30 -8.76
CA ASP A 115 2.02 10.35 -9.78
C ASP A 115 0.85 9.67 -10.46
N LYS A 116 1.08 9.33 -11.72
CA LYS A 116 0.16 8.52 -12.53
C LYS A 116 0.90 7.29 -13.01
N LEU A 117 0.19 6.17 -13.03
CA LEU A 117 0.71 4.92 -13.56
C LEU A 117 -0.14 4.43 -14.72
N LYS A 118 0.50 3.76 -15.66
CA LYS A 118 -0.18 3.10 -16.78
C LYS A 118 -0.62 1.71 -16.35
N PRO A 119 -1.93 1.41 -16.27
CA PRO A 119 -2.37 0.08 -15.88
C PRO A 119 -2.10 -0.92 -17.00
N LYS A 120 -1.96 -2.20 -16.62
CA LYS A 120 -1.81 -3.31 -17.58
C LYS A 120 -3.15 -3.71 -18.21
N SER A 121 -4.24 -3.45 -17.50
CA SER A 121 -5.62 -3.66 -17.96
C SER A 121 -6.33 -2.32 -18.11
N GLN A 122 -7.23 -2.22 -19.09
CA GLN A 122 -8.14 -1.09 -19.19
C GLN A 122 -9.13 -1.08 -18.02
N PHE A 123 -9.59 -2.24 -17.57
CA PHE A 123 -10.50 -2.32 -16.44
C PHE A 123 -9.72 -2.66 -15.18
N GLY A 124 -9.88 -1.87 -14.12
CA GLY A 124 -9.39 -2.25 -12.80
C GLY A 124 -10.30 -3.30 -12.17
N TRP A 125 -9.80 -3.96 -11.13
CA TRP A 125 -10.63 -4.84 -10.33
C TRP A 125 -11.74 -4.05 -9.65
N ARG A 126 -12.95 -4.60 -9.65
CA ARG A 126 -14.10 -4.08 -8.91
C ARG A 126 -15.02 -5.24 -8.55
N LYS A 127 -15.73 -5.12 -7.43
CA LYS A 127 -16.79 -6.07 -7.09
C LYS A 127 -17.90 -5.92 -8.13
N THR A 128 -18.13 -6.94 -8.95
CA THR A 128 -19.32 -7.00 -9.81
C THR A 128 -20.53 -7.24 -8.93
N LYS A 129 -21.62 -6.49 -9.15
CA LYS A 129 -22.91 -6.86 -8.58
C LYS A 129 -23.34 -8.16 -9.26
N GLU A 130 -23.46 -9.23 -8.48
CA GLU A 130 -24.25 -10.40 -8.86
C GLU A 130 -25.73 -10.01 -9.02
#